data_AF-A0A655A8F4-F1
#
_entry.id   AF-A0A655A8F4-F1
#
_cell.length_a   1.000
_cell.length_b   1.000
_cell.length_c   1.000
_cell.angle_alpha   90.00
_cell.angle_beta   90.00
_cell.angle_gamma   90.00
#
_symmetry.space_group_name_H-M   'P 1'
#
loop_
_entity.id
_entity.type
_entity.pdbx_description
1 polymer ?
#
loop_
_entity_poly.entity_id
_entity_poly.type
_entity_poly.pdbx_seq_one_letter_code
_entity_poly.pdbx_strand_id
1 'polypeptide(L)'
;MRAAHPYEEPAFDIFALVPPPVGSGLGRIGRLPKPEPLRTFVARLEAALPPTATGVRAAGDPDLLVSRVAVCGGAGDSLLATVAAADVQAYVTADLRHHPADEHCRASQVALIDVAHWASEFPWCGQAAEVLRSHFGASLPVRVCTICTDPWNLDHETGRDQA
;
A
#
# COMPACT_ATOMS: atom_id res chain seq x y z
N MET A 1 36.46 9.79 -20.94
CA MET A 1 37.61 9.97 -20.03
C MET A 1 38.75 9.02 -20.37
N ARG A 2 38.65 7.71 -20.11
CA ARG A 2 39.72 6.74 -20.41
C ARG A 2 40.21 6.77 -21.87
N ALA A 3 39.28 6.80 -22.84
CA ALA A 3 39.60 6.86 -24.26
C ALA A 3 40.11 8.24 -24.76
N ALA A 4 40.07 9.28 -23.93
CA ALA A 4 40.43 10.65 -24.32
C ALA A 4 41.60 11.22 -23.49
N HIS A 5 42.03 10.51 -22.44
CA HIS A 5 43.10 10.95 -21.57
C HIS A 5 44.45 10.45 -22.10
N PRO A 6 45.51 11.28 -22.10
CA PRO A 6 46.79 10.93 -22.73
C PRO A 6 47.61 9.84 -22.02
N TYR A 7 47.26 9.49 -20.78
CA TYR A 7 47.89 8.37 -20.07
C TYR A 7 47.17 7.05 -20.32
N GLU A 8 47.95 5.97 -20.40
CA GLU A 8 47.45 4.60 -20.55
C GLU A 8 46.52 4.19 -19.40
N GLU A 9 46.88 4.53 -18.16
CA GLU A 9 46.05 4.33 -16.96
C GLU A 9 45.81 5.66 -16.22
N PRO A 10 44.71 6.37 -16.52
CA PRO A 10 44.38 7.63 -15.85
C PRO A 10 43.92 7.40 -14.40
N ALA A 11 44.53 8.10 -13.46
CA ALA A 11 44.04 8.15 -12.08
C ALA A 11 42.78 9.02 -11.99
N PHE A 12 41.71 8.49 -11.38
CA PHE A 12 40.51 9.24 -11.05
C PHE A 12 39.80 8.61 -9.87
N ASP A 13 39.09 9.45 -9.12
CA ASP A 13 38.22 9.05 -8.04
C ASP A 13 36.76 9.30 -8.43
N ILE A 14 35.88 8.37 -8.05
CA ILE A 14 34.43 8.54 -8.19
C ILE A 14 33.86 8.81 -6.80
N PHE A 15 33.28 9.99 -6.64
CA PHE A 15 32.51 10.34 -5.45
C PHE A 15 31.03 10.32 -5.80
N ALA A 16 30.22 9.63 -4.99
CA ALA A 16 28.77 9.69 -5.13
C ALA A 16 28.27 11.06 -4.63
N LEU A 17 27.79 11.90 -5.54
CA LEU A 17 27.29 13.25 -5.23
C LEU A 17 25.75 13.34 -5.23
N VAL A 18 25.06 12.24 -5.52
CA VAL A 18 23.62 12.24 -5.80
C VAL A 18 22.86 11.63 -4.61
N PRO A 19 21.96 12.37 -3.93
CA PRO A 19 21.01 11.75 -3.02
C PRO A 19 20.12 10.77 -3.81
N PRO A 20 19.57 9.71 -3.17
CA PRO A 20 18.75 8.73 -3.86
C PRO A 20 17.62 9.39 -4.67
N PRO A 21 17.16 8.76 -5.77
CA PRO A 21 16.16 9.34 -6.65
C PRO A 21 14.99 9.93 -5.88
N VAL A 22 14.74 11.22 -6.09
CA VAL A 22 13.58 11.91 -5.51
C VAL A 22 12.30 11.43 -6.20
N GLY A 23 11.25 11.19 -5.43
CA GLY A 23 9.94 10.76 -5.96
C GLY A 23 9.69 9.25 -5.97
N SER A 24 10.61 8.44 -5.46
CA SER A 24 10.39 7.00 -5.21
C SER A 24 10.33 6.71 -3.72
N GLY A 25 9.45 5.79 -3.33
CA GLY A 25 9.27 5.37 -1.93
C GLY A 25 8.03 4.52 -1.76
N LEU A 26 7.93 3.89 -0.59
CA LEU A 26 6.76 3.12 -0.18
C LEU A 26 5.59 4.05 0.13
N GLY A 27 4.39 3.58 -0.21
CA GLY A 27 3.14 4.24 0.10
C GLY A 27 2.88 5.57 -0.61
N ARG A 28 1.67 6.11 -0.44
CA ARG A 28 1.23 7.41 -0.95
C ARG A 28 0.36 8.10 0.08
N ILE A 29 0.30 9.43 0.02
CA ILE A 29 -0.69 10.19 0.77
C ILE A 29 -1.66 10.84 -0.21
N GLY A 30 -2.95 10.55 -0.01
CA GLY A 30 -4.05 11.10 -0.79
C GLY A 30 -4.94 12.02 0.05
N ARG A 31 -5.73 12.84 -0.63
CA ARG A 31 -6.79 13.64 0.00
C ARG A 31 -8.14 13.25 -0.58
N LEU A 32 -9.10 13.02 0.31
CA LEU A 32 -10.49 12.78 -0.07
C LEU A 32 -11.13 14.08 -0.60
N PRO A 33 -12.04 13.98 -1.59
CA PRO A 33 -12.76 15.15 -2.10
C PRO A 33 -13.58 15.87 -1.02
N LYS A 34 -14.13 15.12 -0.06
CA LYS A 34 -14.88 15.62 1.09
C LYS A 34 -14.48 14.82 2.34
N PRO A 35 -14.29 15.47 3.50
CA PRO A 35 -14.11 14.75 4.76
C PRO A 35 -15.32 13.90 5.09
N GLU A 36 -15.10 12.72 5.65
CA GLU A 36 -16.15 11.80 6.09
C GLU A 36 -15.74 11.04 7.35
N PRO A 37 -16.68 10.50 8.15
CA PRO A 37 -16.35 9.70 9.33
C PRO A 37 -15.53 8.45 8.99
N LEU A 38 -14.62 8.05 9.88
CA LEU A 38 -13.78 6.86 9.71
C LEU A 38 -14.60 5.61 9.37
N ARG A 39 -15.74 5.39 10.05
CA ARG A 39 -16.63 4.25 9.76
C ARG A 39 -17.15 4.24 8.32
N THR A 40 -17.44 5.41 7.75
CA THR A 40 -17.91 5.55 6.38
C THR A 40 -16.76 5.29 5.40
N PHE A 41 -15.57 5.77 5.74
CA PHE A 41 -14.38 5.50 4.93
C PHE A 41 -14.02 4.00 4.90
N VAL A 42 -14.10 3.31 6.05
CA VAL A 42 -13.86 1.87 6.15
C VAL A 42 -14.86 1.08 5.30
N ALA A 43 -16.17 1.40 5.39
CA ALA A 43 -17.18 0.76 4.55
C ALA A 43 -16.94 0.99 3.05
N ARG A 44 -16.44 2.18 2.67
CA ARG A 44 -16.07 2.46 1.28
C ARG A 44 -14.84 1.67 0.83
N LEU A 45 -13.85 1.48 1.69
CA LEU A 45 -12.69 0.65 1.39
C LEU A 45 -13.10 -0.81 1.16
N GLU A 46 -13.95 -1.34 2.02
CA GLU A 46 -14.50 -2.70 1.88
C GLU A 46 -15.24 -2.89 0.56
N ALA A 47 -16.04 -1.91 0.14
CA ALA A 47 -16.74 -1.95 -1.14
C ALA A 47 -15.82 -1.74 -2.37
N ALA A 48 -14.67 -1.10 -2.20
CA ALA A 48 -13.76 -0.75 -3.30
C ALA A 48 -12.65 -1.79 -3.53
N LEU A 49 -12.29 -2.55 -2.49
CA LEU A 49 -11.27 -3.58 -2.56
C LEU A 49 -11.86 -4.92 -2.99
N PRO A 50 -11.04 -5.81 -3.60
CA PRO A 50 -11.46 -7.19 -3.84
C PRO A 50 -11.94 -7.86 -2.54
N PRO A 51 -13.07 -8.59 -2.56
CA PRO A 51 -13.58 -9.24 -1.36
C PRO A 51 -12.64 -10.36 -0.91
N THR A 52 -12.42 -10.44 0.40
CA THR A 52 -11.64 -11.49 1.07
C THR A 52 -12.33 -11.92 2.36
N ALA A 53 -12.04 -13.13 2.84
CA ALA A 53 -12.67 -13.67 4.04
C ALA A 53 -12.34 -12.86 5.31
N THR A 54 -11.18 -12.19 5.33
CA THR A 54 -10.74 -11.33 6.44
C THR A 54 -11.46 -9.96 6.45
N GLY A 55 -11.96 -9.50 5.30
CA GLY A 55 -12.57 -8.18 5.16
C GLY A 55 -11.63 -7.02 5.51
N VAL A 56 -12.21 -5.93 6.02
CA VAL A 56 -11.49 -4.73 6.47
C VAL A 56 -11.66 -4.56 7.98
N ARG A 57 -10.54 -4.34 8.69
CA ARG A 57 -10.51 -4.07 10.14
C ARG A 57 -9.97 -2.67 10.37
N ALA A 58 -10.42 -2.00 11.42
CA ALA A 58 -9.94 -0.66 11.75
C ALA A 58 -9.81 -0.44 13.27
N ALA A 59 -8.87 0.43 13.64
CA ALA A 59 -8.66 0.93 15.00
C ALA A 59 -8.61 2.46 15.00
N GLY A 60 -9.41 3.09 15.86
CA GLY A 60 -9.55 4.54 15.95
C GLY A 60 -10.96 4.97 16.33
N ASP A 61 -11.18 6.26 16.52
CA ASP A 61 -12.51 6.82 16.73
C ASP A 61 -13.34 6.71 15.44
N PRO A 62 -14.48 5.98 15.44
CA PRO A 62 -15.30 5.82 14.24
C PRO A 62 -15.91 7.14 13.74
N ASP A 63 -15.99 8.17 14.58
CA ASP A 63 -16.45 9.52 14.26
C ASP A 63 -15.34 10.48 13.80
N LEU A 64 -14.07 10.05 13.85
CA LEU A 64 -12.95 10.84 13.34
C LEU A 64 -13.19 11.23 11.88
N LEU A 65 -13.13 12.53 11.58
CA LEU A 65 -13.23 13.01 10.20
C LEU A 65 -11.93 12.72 9.44
N VAL A 66 -12.01 11.80 8.48
CA VAL A 66 -10.92 11.44 7.59
C VAL A 66 -10.96 12.32 6.36
N SER A 67 -9.83 12.97 6.04
CA SER A 67 -9.68 13.75 4.81
C SER A 67 -8.35 13.53 4.11
N ARG A 68 -7.28 13.22 4.86
CA ARG A 68 -5.94 12.94 4.37
C ARG A 68 -5.53 11.55 4.85
N VAL A 69 -5.19 10.68 3.90
CA VAL A 69 -5.00 9.24 4.14
C VAL A 69 -3.64 8.81 3.61
N ALA A 70 -2.85 8.17 4.46
CA ALA A 70 -1.68 7.42 4.04
C ALA A 70 -2.13 6.02 3.58
N VAL A 71 -1.57 5.52 2.50
CA VAL A 71 -1.78 4.15 2.01
C VAL A 71 -0.44 3.49 1.74
N CYS A 72 -0.27 2.25 2.17
CA CYS A 72 0.84 1.39 1.75
C CYS A 72 0.30 -0.02 1.54
N GLY A 73 0.34 -0.54 0.32
CA GLY A 73 -0.01 -1.94 0.06
C GLY A 73 0.97 -2.88 0.77
N GLY A 74 0.49 -4.08 1.09
CA GLY A 74 1.25 -5.11 1.79
C GLY A 74 1.55 -4.77 3.26
N ALA A 75 2.63 -5.35 3.78
CA ALA A 75 2.99 -5.27 5.20
C ALA A 75 3.65 -3.92 5.56
N GLY A 76 2.84 -2.95 5.98
CA GLY A 76 3.27 -1.57 6.25
C GLY A 76 3.51 -1.21 7.72
N ASP A 77 3.64 -2.21 8.60
CA ASP A 77 3.89 -2.05 10.05
C ASP A 77 5.16 -1.23 10.35
N SER A 78 6.18 -1.36 9.51
CA SER A 78 7.44 -0.62 9.62
C SER A 78 7.30 0.89 9.39
N LEU A 79 6.17 1.35 8.85
CA LEU A 79 5.91 2.75 8.54
C LEU A 79 5.10 3.48 9.61
N LEU A 80 4.69 2.81 10.71
CA LEU A 80 3.83 3.42 11.75
C LEU A 80 4.40 4.74 12.31
N ALA A 81 5.70 4.78 12.62
CA ALA A 81 6.36 6.01 13.06
C ALA A 81 6.36 7.10 11.98
N THR A 82 6.57 6.72 10.72
CA THR A 82 6.53 7.64 9.57
C THR A 82 5.14 8.22 9.40
N VAL A 83 4.08 7.41 9.44
CA VAL A 83 2.70 7.90 9.23
C VAL A 83 2.21 8.76 10.40
N ALA A 84 2.64 8.46 11.63
CA ALA A 84 2.33 9.28 12.80
C ALA A 84 2.87 10.71 12.66
N ALA A 85 3.97 10.90 11.95
CA ALA A 85 4.57 12.20 11.67
C ALA A 85 4.08 12.85 10.36
N ALA A 86 3.20 12.17 9.59
CA ALA A 86 2.94 12.54 8.21
C ALA A 86 1.72 13.45 7.97
N ASP A 87 1.09 14.01 9.01
CA ASP A 87 -0.13 14.85 8.92
C ASP A 87 -1.32 14.15 8.22
N VAL A 88 -1.61 12.91 8.62
CA VAL A 88 -2.74 12.13 8.09
C VAL A 88 -3.74 11.82 9.20
N GLN A 89 -4.99 11.50 8.84
CA GLN A 89 -5.99 11.06 9.81
C GLN A 89 -6.15 9.54 9.84
N ALA A 90 -5.84 8.87 8.73
CA ALA A 90 -5.93 7.41 8.63
C ALA A 90 -4.75 6.84 7.85
N TYR A 91 -4.38 5.61 8.19
CA TYR A 91 -3.39 4.80 7.49
C TYR A 91 -4.00 3.47 7.06
N VAL A 92 -3.99 3.20 5.75
CA VAL A 92 -4.46 1.93 5.16
C VAL A 92 -3.25 1.08 4.78
N THR A 93 -3.18 -0.12 5.33
CA THR A 93 -2.13 -1.11 5.06
C THR A 93 -2.65 -2.53 5.29
N ALA A 94 -1.80 -3.53 5.13
CA ALA A 94 -2.04 -4.89 5.60
C ALA A 94 -1.00 -5.34 6.64
N ASP A 95 -1.23 -6.53 7.19
CA ASP A 95 -0.37 -7.28 8.11
C ASP A 95 0.06 -6.52 9.37
N LEU A 96 -0.84 -5.69 9.91
CA LEU A 96 -0.59 -5.03 11.18
C LEU A 96 -0.55 -6.05 12.32
N ARG A 97 0.55 -6.03 13.07
CA ARG A 97 0.72 -6.88 14.25
C ARG A 97 0.08 -6.20 15.46
N HIS A 98 -0.44 -7.03 16.37
CA HIS A 98 -1.20 -6.55 17.52
C HIS A 98 -0.45 -5.51 18.37
N HIS A 99 0.78 -5.81 18.83
CA HIS A 99 1.51 -4.92 19.73
C HIS A 99 1.92 -3.59 19.08
N PRO A 100 2.52 -3.56 17.87
CA PRO A 100 2.79 -2.30 17.18
C PRO A 100 1.53 -1.46 16.94
N ALA A 101 0.41 -2.09 16.58
CA ALA A 101 -0.86 -1.38 16.38
C ALA A 101 -1.40 -0.78 17.69
N ASP A 102 -1.37 -1.52 18.81
CA ASP A 102 -1.79 -1.02 20.13
C ASP A 102 -0.92 0.15 20.59
N GLU A 103 0.40 0.02 20.45
CA GLU A 103 1.35 1.08 20.80
C GLU A 103 1.11 2.34 19.97
N HIS A 104 0.91 2.19 18.66
CA HIS A 104 0.56 3.30 17.77
C HIS A 104 -0.74 3.98 18.20
N CYS A 105 -1.80 3.22 18.50
CA CYS A 105 -3.09 3.79 18.91
C CYS A 105 -3.01 4.55 20.24
N ARG A 106 -2.04 4.24 21.10
CA ARG A 106 -1.78 4.97 22.36
C ARG A 106 -0.95 6.24 22.14
N ALA A 107 -0.06 6.23 21.16
CA ALA A 107 0.89 7.31 20.89
C ALA A 107 0.39 8.31 19.82
N SER A 108 -0.56 7.92 18.98
CA SER A 108 -0.99 8.66 17.79
C SER A 108 -2.51 8.70 17.65
N GLN A 109 -3.02 9.78 17.07
CA GLN A 109 -4.45 9.91 16.70
C GLN A 109 -4.73 9.41 15.27
N VAL A 110 -3.70 8.95 14.55
CA VAL A 110 -3.86 8.38 13.20
C VAL A 110 -4.57 7.04 13.31
N ALA A 111 -5.78 6.94 12.77
CA ALA A 111 -6.51 5.69 12.71
C ALA A 111 -5.78 4.65 11.84
N LEU A 112 -5.81 3.40 12.25
CA LEU A 112 -5.25 2.28 11.50
C LEU A 112 -6.36 1.53 10.80
N ILE A 113 -6.14 1.17 9.54
CA ILE A 113 -7.05 0.35 8.75
C ILE A 113 -6.23 -0.78 8.14
N ASP A 114 -6.55 -2.00 8.56
CA ASP A 114 -5.91 -3.24 8.17
C ASP A 114 -6.81 -3.99 7.18
N VAL A 115 -6.32 -4.17 5.98
CA VAL A 115 -7.00 -4.90 4.90
C VAL A 115 -6.25 -6.20 4.61
N ALA A 116 -6.88 -7.14 3.91
CA ALA A 116 -6.15 -8.33 3.45
C ALA A 116 -4.96 -7.94 2.55
N HIS A 117 -3.79 -8.54 2.79
CA HIS A 117 -2.55 -8.24 2.06
C HIS A 117 -2.75 -8.33 0.55
N TRP A 118 -3.32 -9.45 0.09
CA TRP A 118 -3.62 -9.66 -1.32
C TRP A 118 -4.55 -8.58 -1.87
N ALA A 119 -5.61 -8.21 -1.14
CA ALA A 119 -6.57 -7.20 -1.60
C ALA A 119 -5.93 -5.81 -1.77
N SER A 120 -4.94 -5.48 -0.94
CA SER A 120 -4.20 -4.21 -1.04
C SER A 120 -3.25 -4.15 -2.24
N GLU A 121 -2.67 -5.29 -2.65
CA GLU A 121 -1.67 -5.35 -3.72
C GLU A 121 -2.26 -5.71 -5.07
N PHE A 122 -3.32 -6.52 -5.12
CA PHE A 122 -3.96 -6.97 -6.35
C PHE A 122 -4.31 -5.84 -7.34
N PRO A 123 -4.79 -4.65 -6.92
CA PRO A 123 -5.06 -3.54 -7.83
C PRO A 123 -3.86 -3.13 -8.70
N TRP A 124 -2.63 -3.36 -8.25
CA TRP A 124 -1.41 -3.12 -9.02
C TRP A 124 -1.32 -4.00 -10.28
N CYS A 125 -1.83 -5.23 -10.24
CA CYS A 125 -1.77 -6.16 -11.37
C CYS A 125 -2.44 -5.59 -12.63
N GLY A 126 -3.52 -4.82 -12.46
CA GLY A 126 -4.18 -4.12 -13.57
C GLY A 126 -3.28 -3.04 -14.20
N GLN A 127 -2.60 -2.25 -13.37
CA GLN A 127 -1.67 -1.21 -13.83
C GLN A 127 -0.45 -1.82 -14.53
N ALA A 128 0.14 -2.88 -13.93
CA ALA A 128 1.25 -3.60 -14.52
C ALA A 128 0.87 -4.21 -15.89
N ALA A 129 -0.33 -4.78 -16.00
CA ALA A 129 -0.82 -5.28 -17.27
C ALA A 129 -0.95 -4.17 -18.32
N GLU A 130 -1.40 -2.99 -17.93
CA GLU A 130 -1.53 -1.85 -18.85
C GLU A 130 -0.19 -1.32 -19.34
N VAL A 131 0.82 -1.27 -18.46
CA VAL A 131 2.20 -0.92 -18.84
C VAL A 131 2.73 -1.89 -19.90
N LEU A 132 2.52 -3.19 -19.70
CA LEU A 132 2.95 -4.22 -20.66
C LEU A 132 2.19 -4.12 -21.99
N ARG A 133 0.86 -3.95 -21.95
CA ARG A 133 0.03 -3.79 -23.15
C ARG A 133 0.41 -2.55 -23.95
N SER A 134 0.66 -1.44 -23.26
CA SER A 134 1.09 -0.18 -23.89
C SER A 134 2.45 -0.32 -24.58
N HIS A 135 3.38 -1.09 -24.00
CA HIS A 135 4.72 -1.26 -24.56
C HIS A 135 4.78 -2.30 -25.69
N PHE A 136 4.11 -3.44 -25.53
CA PHE A 136 4.24 -4.58 -26.45
C PHE A 136 3.07 -4.73 -27.43
N GLY A 137 1.91 -4.15 -27.13
CA GLY A 137 0.71 -4.28 -27.97
C GLY A 137 0.37 -5.74 -28.29
N ALA A 138 0.18 -6.04 -29.57
CA ALA A 138 -0.18 -7.39 -30.03
C ALA A 138 0.97 -8.41 -29.98
N SER A 139 2.22 -7.99 -29.76
CA SER A 139 3.36 -8.91 -29.74
C SER A 139 3.42 -9.74 -28.46
N LEU A 140 2.73 -9.33 -27.40
CA LEU A 140 2.68 -10.02 -26.12
C LEU A 140 1.25 -10.06 -25.58
N PRO A 141 0.59 -11.24 -25.58
CA PRO A 141 -0.71 -11.40 -24.91
C PRO A 141 -0.58 -11.22 -23.39
N VAL A 142 -1.30 -10.26 -22.82
CA VAL A 142 -1.25 -9.95 -21.37
C VAL A 142 -2.61 -10.21 -20.71
N ARG A 143 -2.62 -11.08 -19.70
CA ARG A 143 -3.79 -11.40 -18.86
C ARG A 143 -3.48 -11.17 -17.39
N VAL A 144 -4.48 -10.71 -16.64
CA VAL A 144 -4.43 -10.64 -15.16
C VAL A 144 -5.14 -11.87 -14.62
N CYS A 145 -4.51 -12.59 -13.69
CA CYS A 145 -5.16 -13.71 -13.00
C CYS A 145 -6.23 -13.15 -12.06
N THR A 146 -7.48 -13.55 -12.23
CA THR A 146 -8.60 -13.09 -11.39
C THR A 146 -8.92 -14.04 -10.24
N ILE A 147 -8.14 -15.12 -10.07
CA ILE A 147 -8.29 -16.04 -8.95
C ILE A 147 -7.76 -15.33 -7.70
N CYS A 148 -8.58 -15.25 -6.65
CA CYS A 148 -8.15 -14.77 -5.35
C CYS A 148 -7.13 -15.75 -4.77
N THR A 149 -5.94 -15.25 -4.44
CA THR A 149 -4.85 -16.03 -3.85
C THR A 149 -4.55 -15.60 -2.41
N ASP A 150 -5.52 -14.97 -1.75
CA ASP A 150 -5.42 -14.68 -0.32
C ASP A 150 -5.39 -16.02 0.45
N PRO A 151 -4.37 -16.27 1.29
CA PRO A 151 -4.29 -17.52 2.05
C PRO A 151 -5.38 -17.65 3.13
N TRP A 152 -6.02 -16.54 3.51
CA TRP A 152 -7.10 -16.49 4.49
C TRP A 152 -8.45 -16.68 3.79
N ASN A 153 -8.81 -17.93 3.50
CA ASN A 153 -9.95 -18.28 2.64
C ASN A 153 -11.19 -18.83 3.38
N LEU A 154 -11.23 -18.74 4.71
CA LEU A 154 -12.35 -19.20 5.54
C LEU A 154 -12.89 -18.04 6.37
N ASP A 155 -14.20 -17.83 6.33
CA ASP A 155 -14.94 -16.90 7.18
C ASP A 155 -16.16 -17.59 7.82
N HIS A 156 -16.88 -16.86 8.68
CA HIS A 156 -18.07 -17.39 9.35
C HIS A 156 -19.30 -17.57 8.44
N GLU A 157 -19.27 -17.02 7.21
CA GLU A 157 -20.40 -17.07 6.26
C GLU A 157 -20.27 -18.25 5.30
N THR A 158 -19.06 -18.55 4.83
CA THR A 158 -18.70 -19.72 4.02
C THR A 158 -19.00 -21.06 4.72
N GLY A 159 -19.21 -21.07 6.04
CA GLY A 159 -19.65 -22.24 6.81
C GLY A 159 -21.16 -22.48 6.88
N ARG A 160 -22.02 -21.58 6.37
CA ARG A 160 -23.49 -21.72 6.45
C ARG A 160 -24.15 -22.34 5.22
N ASP A 161 -23.45 -22.41 4.09
CA ASP A 161 -23.97 -23.02 2.85
C ASP A 161 -23.78 -24.55 2.79
N GLN A 162 -23.37 -25.20 3.89
CA GLN A 162 -23.17 -26.65 3.96
C GLN A 162 -23.88 -27.35 5.13
N ALA A 163 -24.93 -26.74 5.71
CA ALA A 163 -25.74 -27.34 6.77
C ALA A 163 -27.22 -27.51 6.36
#